data_AF-A0A934BRC7-F1
#
_entry.id   AF-A0A934BRC7-F1
#
_cell.length_a   1.000
_cell.length_b   1.000
_cell.length_c   1.000
_cell.angle_alpha   90.00
_cell.angle_beta   90.00
_cell.angle_gamma   90.00
#
_symmetry.space_group_name_H-M   'P 1'
#
loop_
_entity.id
_entity.type
_entity.pdbx_description
1 polymer ?
#
loop_
_entity_poly.entity_id
_entity_poly.type
_entity_poly.pdbx_seq_one_letter_code
_entity_poly.pdbx_strand_id
1 'polypeptide(L)'
;MFDLILAEAGEMDFDFRTVAHPDDPLRHLFGDLVDYYRMKAAIAKVLQPKSILEIGVRFGYSAAAFLHGSPAASYVGIDNDTDSFGGTQGAIQWAKQILRDKEATFLIADSQSMDRFPGGIYDLIHVDGQQDGDGTYHDLELAVKQGRVVLVDGYFWTAANFNAVNEFLFRHKDVIECYGAIAGYAGELLIKVKQAFLESRAASPGETAGGSQPLREAYSEQYYLRDCGGWDTFRMHGGRCILDPRLSSVVDLALAKSPRRLLDLGCGRGEIVYAAASRGVEVTAVDYSPDALKIAKGVLAGDVESARRVEWICDSVSGAPLRGEYDAVVASDIIEHLSPAEVSLVYAKAARCLAPGGRFILHTSPSHWHYQYDYARRRRIAASVGAYLSPEPRTRYEKLMHINEQSPPVLRRELRRHFKHVVFWFGNADDVAGSLVRPFSRREMAAARDLYAVASHRPVSSEEMAEVLHSAPIPADAAAQVVLSVLDCPSRVSSGSSFEIKVKVVNNSAVALQSHSPHPVRIAYHWTELRTGEVAVYDGRRTFLSPALRGRAAETYNALVVAPSRQGDFRLEVRLVQEGVQWFERREQLAGADRTVVVV
;
A
#
# COMPACT_ATOMS: atom_id res chain seq x y z
N MET A 1 9.40 12.27 35.76
CA MET A 1 8.44 11.15 35.96
C MET A 1 9.19 9.87 36.29
N PHE A 2 10.01 9.32 35.38
CA PHE A 2 10.79 8.09 35.63
C PHE A 2 11.65 8.15 36.89
N ASP A 3 12.41 9.22 37.11
CA ASP A 3 13.22 9.36 38.34
C ASP A 3 12.38 9.35 39.62
N LEU A 4 11.16 9.91 39.58
CA LEU A 4 10.24 9.88 40.72
C LEU A 4 9.70 8.47 40.96
N ILE A 5 9.42 7.72 39.89
CA ILE A 5 8.98 6.31 39.99
C ILE A 5 10.10 5.47 40.60
N LEU A 6 11.34 5.63 40.15
CA LEU A 6 12.49 4.89 40.68
C LEU A 6 12.77 5.22 42.15
N ALA A 7 12.70 6.51 42.53
CA ALA A 7 12.85 6.93 43.91
C ALA A 7 11.74 6.34 44.80
N GLU A 8 10.48 6.44 44.35
CA GLU A 8 9.33 5.90 45.06
C GLU A 8 9.38 4.36 45.18
N ALA A 9 9.83 3.66 44.15
CA ALA A 9 10.00 2.20 44.19
C ALA A 9 11.00 1.75 45.25
N GLY A 10 12.04 2.55 45.52
CA GLY A 10 13.04 2.28 46.56
C GLY A 10 12.51 2.40 47.99
N GLU A 11 11.42 3.16 48.18
CA GLU A 11 10.80 3.41 49.50
C GLU A 11 9.43 2.70 49.65
N MET A 12 8.94 2.06 48.60
CA MET A 12 7.60 1.47 48.55
C MET A 12 7.46 0.25 49.48
N ASP A 13 6.63 0.37 50.50
CA ASP A 13 6.25 -0.72 51.41
C ASP A 13 5.09 -1.56 50.85
N PHE A 14 5.34 -2.19 49.69
CA PHE A 14 4.43 -3.17 49.10
C PHE A 14 5.11 -4.53 48.98
N ASP A 15 4.40 -5.59 49.38
CA ASP A 15 4.84 -6.97 49.23
C ASP A 15 3.64 -7.86 48.87
N PHE A 16 3.57 -8.24 47.59
CA PHE A 16 2.47 -9.04 47.05
C PHE A 16 2.34 -10.42 47.70
N ARG A 17 3.41 -10.95 48.33
CA ARG A 17 3.40 -12.28 48.97
C ARG A 17 2.39 -12.38 50.11
N THR A 18 2.00 -11.24 50.68
CA THR A 18 0.95 -11.14 51.70
C THR A 18 -0.45 -11.54 51.19
N VAL A 19 -0.67 -11.46 49.88
CA VAL A 19 -1.93 -11.80 49.20
C VAL A 19 -1.75 -12.91 48.14
N ALA A 20 -0.57 -13.52 48.08
CA ALA A 20 -0.24 -14.47 47.03
C ALA A 20 -1.00 -15.81 47.20
N HIS A 21 -1.37 -16.41 46.07
CA HIS A 21 -2.00 -17.73 46.06
C HIS A 21 -1.00 -18.80 46.54
N PRO A 22 -1.36 -19.66 47.50
CA PRO A 22 -0.43 -20.63 48.08
C PRO A 22 0.09 -21.65 47.06
N ASP A 23 -0.74 -22.02 46.08
CA ASP A 23 -0.42 -23.01 45.05
C ASP A 23 -0.07 -22.37 43.68
N ASP A 24 0.36 -21.10 43.66
CA ASP A 24 0.80 -20.46 42.42
C ASP A 24 2.00 -21.24 41.81
N PRO A 25 1.95 -21.65 40.53
CA PRO A 25 3.05 -22.36 39.89
C PRO A 25 4.36 -21.55 39.85
N LEU A 26 4.30 -20.22 39.93
CA LEU A 26 5.46 -19.33 39.95
C LEU A 26 5.97 -19.01 41.36
N ARG A 27 5.48 -19.70 42.40
CA ARG A 27 5.89 -19.47 43.80
C ARG A 27 7.41 -19.49 44.01
N HIS A 28 8.13 -20.29 43.24
CA HIS A 28 9.59 -20.38 43.29
C HIS A 28 10.31 -19.08 42.87
N LEU A 29 9.64 -18.18 42.15
CA LEU A 29 10.16 -16.87 41.72
C LEU A 29 9.74 -15.72 42.65
N PHE A 30 8.93 -15.97 43.68
CA PHE A 30 8.33 -14.88 44.47
C PHE A 30 9.34 -13.96 45.14
N GLY A 31 10.52 -14.46 45.50
CA GLY A 31 11.59 -13.62 46.05
C GLY A 31 12.06 -12.56 45.05
N ASP A 32 12.24 -12.95 43.79
CA ASP A 32 12.73 -12.08 42.72
C ASP A 32 11.65 -11.13 42.19
N LEU A 33 10.37 -11.49 42.36
CA LEU A 33 9.23 -10.70 41.87
C LEU A 33 8.76 -9.60 42.84
N VAL A 34 9.29 -9.52 44.08
CA VAL A 34 8.86 -8.49 45.04
C VAL A 34 9.11 -7.09 44.49
N ASP A 35 10.33 -6.80 44.04
CA ASP A 35 10.70 -5.48 43.53
C ASP A 35 9.96 -5.14 42.23
N TYR A 36 9.65 -6.15 41.43
CA TYR A 36 8.82 -6.02 40.24
C TYR A 36 7.40 -5.54 40.57
N TYR A 37 6.71 -6.11 41.57
CA TYR A 37 5.39 -5.61 41.97
C TYR A 37 5.46 -4.30 42.78
N ARG A 38 6.55 -4.03 43.51
CA ARG A 38 6.80 -2.71 44.13
C ARG A 38 6.88 -1.61 43.09
N MET A 39 7.53 -1.88 41.95
CA MET A 39 7.57 -0.95 40.83
C MET A 39 6.16 -0.57 40.35
N LYS A 40 5.25 -1.54 40.22
CA LYS A 40 3.85 -1.30 39.83
C LYS A 40 3.10 -0.42 40.85
N ALA A 41 3.30 -0.67 42.15
CA ALA A 41 2.74 0.19 43.20
C ALA A 41 3.32 1.62 43.14
N ALA A 42 4.62 1.78 42.91
CA ALA A 42 5.28 3.08 42.75
C ALA A 42 4.79 3.85 41.53
N ILE A 43 4.60 3.16 40.39
CA ILE A 43 4.01 3.74 39.19
C ILE A 43 2.62 4.31 39.51
N ALA A 44 1.74 3.53 40.13
CA ALA A 44 0.41 4.03 40.52
C ALA A 44 0.48 5.19 41.52
N LYS A 45 1.40 5.15 42.49
CA LYS A 45 1.57 6.22 43.46
C LYS A 45 2.06 7.53 42.83
N VAL A 46 2.95 7.46 41.84
CA VAL A 46 3.43 8.66 41.13
C VAL A 46 2.38 9.19 40.14
N LEU A 47 1.68 8.30 39.43
CA LEU A 47 0.69 8.69 38.43
C LEU A 47 -0.66 9.13 39.03
N GLN A 48 -1.00 8.64 40.23
CA GLN A 48 -2.28 8.87 40.90
C GLN A 48 -3.50 8.63 39.98
N PRO A 49 -3.60 7.48 39.30
CA PRO A 49 -4.74 7.18 38.43
C PRO A 49 -6.02 7.06 39.24
N LYS A 50 -7.14 7.58 38.73
CA LYS A 50 -8.48 7.39 39.31
C LYS A 50 -9.22 6.21 38.68
N SER A 51 -8.76 5.78 37.51
CA SER A 51 -9.33 4.68 36.73
C SER A 51 -8.21 3.85 36.11
N ILE A 52 -8.24 2.55 36.37
CA ILE A 52 -7.24 1.58 35.92
C ILE A 52 -7.93 0.46 35.15
N LEU A 53 -7.40 0.12 33.98
CA LEU A 53 -7.74 -1.11 33.27
C LEU A 53 -6.50 -2.00 33.18
N GLU A 54 -6.67 -3.31 33.37
CA GLU A 54 -5.60 -4.30 33.25
C GLU A 54 -6.03 -5.45 32.36
N ILE A 55 -5.13 -5.87 31.47
CA ILE A 55 -5.26 -7.06 30.62
C ILE A 55 -4.27 -8.09 31.14
N GLY A 56 -4.72 -9.34 31.35
CA GLY A 56 -3.88 -10.42 31.88
C GLY A 56 -3.79 -10.40 33.41
N VAL A 57 -4.92 -10.24 34.09
CA VAL A 57 -5.01 -10.09 35.55
C VAL A 57 -4.42 -11.28 36.32
N ARG A 58 -4.65 -12.51 35.82
CA ARG A 58 -4.29 -13.77 36.47
C ARG A 58 -4.73 -13.79 37.95
N PHE A 59 -3.79 -13.93 38.89
CA PHE A 59 -4.07 -13.97 40.34
C PHE A 59 -4.33 -12.59 40.97
N GLY A 60 -4.18 -11.49 40.22
CA GLY A 60 -4.48 -10.12 40.68
C GLY A 60 -3.38 -9.44 41.48
N TYR A 61 -2.12 -9.88 41.39
CA TYR A 61 -1.00 -9.27 42.14
C TYR A 61 -0.66 -7.86 41.65
N SER A 62 -0.74 -7.62 40.34
CA SER A 62 -0.52 -6.30 39.74
C SER A 62 -1.66 -5.35 40.14
N ALA A 63 -2.91 -5.82 40.05
CA ALA A 63 -4.10 -5.14 40.57
C ALA A 63 -3.94 -4.72 42.05
N ALA A 64 -3.48 -5.62 42.92
CA ALA A 64 -3.21 -5.32 44.33
C ALA A 64 -2.11 -4.26 44.50
N ALA A 65 -1.04 -4.32 43.70
CA ALA A 65 0.03 -3.33 43.71
C ALA A 65 -0.47 -1.94 43.30
N PHE A 66 -1.20 -1.85 42.19
CA PHE A 66 -1.76 -0.59 41.71
C PHE A 66 -2.74 0.03 42.73
N LEU A 67 -3.62 -0.78 43.32
CA LEU A 67 -4.58 -0.33 44.34
C LEU A 67 -3.94 -0.09 45.71
N HIS A 68 -2.69 -0.48 45.93
CA HIS A 68 -1.90 -0.01 47.06
C HIS A 68 -1.36 1.41 46.79
N GLY A 69 -0.80 1.64 45.60
CA GLY A 69 -0.28 2.95 45.19
C GLY A 69 -1.35 4.03 44.96
N SER A 70 -2.55 3.63 44.50
CA SER A 70 -3.72 4.50 44.33
C SER A 70 -5.00 3.86 44.90
N PRO A 71 -5.23 3.95 46.23
CA PRO A 71 -6.30 3.21 46.90
C PRO A 71 -7.73 3.60 46.52
N ALA A 72 -7.93 4.79 45.95
CA ALA A 72 -9.23 5.31 45.54
C ALA A 72 -9.52 5.08 44.05
N ALA A 73 -8.63 4.41 43.32
CA ALA A 73 -8.84 4.13 41.91
C ALA A 73 -9.93 3.06 41.72
N SER A 74 -10.80 3.29 40.74
CA SER A 74 -11.63 2.24 40.17
C SER A 74 -10.76 1.32 39.29
N TYR A 75 -11.02 0.01 39.33
CA TYR A 75 -10.23 -0.98 38.62
C TYR A 75 -11.10 -1.91 37.76
N VAL A 76 -10.68 -2.14 36.52
CA VAL A 76 -11.30 -3.10 35.59
C VAL A 76 -10.24 -4.09 35.12
N GLY A 77 -10.41 -5.36 35.46
CA GLY A 77 -9.53 -6.44 35.02
C GLY A 77 -10.15 -7.27 33.90
N ILE A 78 -9.37 -7.59 32.87
CA ILE A 78 -9.75 -8.49 31.76
C ILE A 78 -8.79 -9.66 31.74
N ASP A 79 -9.31 -10.88 31.72
CA ASP A 79 -8.52 -12.10 31.61
C ASP A 79 -9.30 -13.16 30.83
N ASN A 80 -8.65 -13.96 30.00
CA ASN A 80 -9.32 -15.02 29.25
C ASN A 80 -9.53 -16.30 30.10
N ASP A 81 -8.98 -16.35 31.31
CA ASP A 81 -9.05 -17.41 32.31
C ASP A 81 -8.57 -18.78 31.75
N THR A 82 -7.47 -18.76 30.99
CA THR A 82 -6.86 -19.94 30.39
C THR A 82 -5.44 -20.20 30.90
N ASP A 83 -4.93 -21.42 30.69
CA ASP A 83 -3.54 -21.80 31.00
C ASP A 83 -2.54 -21.39 29.90
N SER A 84 -2.95 -20.52 28.97
CA SER A 84 -2.11 -20.07 27.85
C SER A 84 -1.29 -18.83 28.21
N PHE A 85 -0.14 -18.64 27.54
CA PHE A 85 0.72 -17.46 27.68
C PHE A 85 1.12 -17.10 29.13
N GLY A 86 1.26 -18.09 30.02
CA GLY A 86 1.59 -17.88 31.42
C GLY A 86 0.40 -17.65 32.35
N GLY A 87 -0.83 -17.72 31.81
CA GLY A 87 -2.08 -17.72 32.56
C GLY A 87 -2.28 -18.97 33.43
N THR A 88 -3.34 -18.95 34.22
CA THR A 88 -3.75 -20.09 35.06
C THR A 88 -5.26 -20.09 35.18
N GLN A 89 -5.91 -21.14 34.71
CA GLN A 89 -7.37 -21.25 34.76
C GLN A 89 -7.88 -21.18 36.21
N GLY A 90 -8.87 -20.32 36.45
CA GLY A 90 -9.45 -20.06 37.76
C GLY A 90 -8.71 -19.00 38.57
N ALA A 91 -7.55 -18.50 38.14
CA ALA A 91 -6.77 -17.51 38.89
C ALA A 91 -7.54 -16.21 39.11
N ILE A 92 -8.40 -15.82 38.16
CA ILE A 92 -9.23 -14.62 38.28
C ILE A 92 -10.19 -14.66 39.48
N GLN A 93 -10.53 -15.86 39.98
CA GLN A 93 -11.36 -15.99 41.19
C GLN A 93 -10.57 -15.60 42.45
N TRP A 94 -9.27 -15.89 42.48
CA TRP A 94 -8.39 -15.43 43.55
C TRP A 94 -8.25 -13.91 43.52
N ALA A 95 -8.09 -13.31 42.33
CA ALA A 95 -8.04 -11.86 42.17
C ALA A 95 -9.29 -11.18 42.76
N LYS A 96 -10.48 -11.74 42.49
CA LYS A 96 -11.75 -11.28 43.09
C LYS A 96 -11.75 -11.41 44.61
N GLN A 97 -11.20 -12.49 45.16
CA GLN A 97 -11.17 -12.73 46.61
C GLN A 97 -10.28 -11.72 47.35
N ILE A 98 -9.07 -11.46 46.84
CA ILE A 98 -8.10 -10.57 47.49
C ILE A 98 -8.45 -9.09 47.32
N LEU A 99 -9.27 -8.74 46.31
CA LEU A 99 -9.72 -7.38 46.02
C LEU A 99 -11.21 -7.13 46.32
N ARG A 100 -11.88 -8.01 47.07
CA ARG A 100 -13.32 -7.91 47.37
C ARG A 100 -13.74 -6.60 48.06
N ASP A 101 -12.82 -5.98 48.81
CA ASP A 101 -13.06 -4.76 49.58
C ASP A 101 -12.65 -3.49 48.78
N LYS A 102 -12.35 -3.64 47.47
CA LYS A 102 -11.94 -2.57 46.56
C LYS A 102 -13.00 -2.36 45.47
N GLU A 103 -12.99 -1.18 44.84
CA GLU A 103 -13.82 -0.89 43.66
C GLU A 103 -13.21 -1.56 42.41
N ALA A 104 -13.28 -2.89 42.35
CA ALA A 104 -12.68 -3.71 41.29
C ALA A 104 -13.73 -4.58 40.59
N THR A 105 -13.77 -4.50 39.26
CA THR A 105 -14.62 -5.34 38.40
C THR A 105 -13.74 -6.23 37.52
N PHE A 106 -14.16 -7.47 37.30
CA PHE A 106 -13.39 -8.44 36.49
C PHE A 106 -14.25 -9.04 35.38
N LEU A 107 -13.78 -8.98 34.15
CA LEU A 107 -14.35 -9.63 32.98
C LEU A 107 -13.52 -10.86 32.59
N ILE A 108 -14.20 -11.99 32.41
CA ILE A 108 -13.63 -13.15 31.75
C ILE A 108 -13.88 -12.98 30.25
N ALA A 109 -12.87 -12.55 29.51
CA ALA A 109 -12.94 -12.27 28.08
C ALA A 109 -11.54 -12.30 27.44
N ASP A 110 -11.50 -12.65 26.16
CA ASP A 110 -10.29 -12.61 25.37
C ASP A 110 -10.11 -11.22 24.74
N SER A 111 -9.06 -10.50 25.14
CA SER A 111 -8.75 -9.17 24.58
C SER A 111 -8.49 -9.25 23.07
N GLN A 112 -7.99 -10.39 22.57
CA GLN A 112 -7.69 -10.58 21.14
C GLN A 112 -8.93 -10.64 20.25
N SER A 113 -10.11 -10.76 20.86
CA SER A 113 -11.41 -10.74 20.18
C SER A 113 -12.16 -9.41 20.38
N MET A 114 -11.53 -8.40 20.98
CA MET A 114 -12.15 -7.10 21.25
C MET A 114 -11.79 -6.06 20.20
N ASP A 115 -12.77 -5.26 19.79
CA ASP A 115 -12.53 -4.05 19.00
C ASP A 115 -12.32 -2.80 19.88
N ARG A 116 -12.66 -2.91 21.16
CA ARG A 116 -12.62 -1.83 22.16
C ARG A 116 -12.69 -2.39 23.58
N PHE A 117 -11.98 -1.77 24.52
CA PHE A 117 -12.12 -2.10 25.94
C PHE A 117 -13.43 -1.54 26.53
N PRO A 118 -13.99 -2.19 27.56
CA PRO A 118 -15.17 -1.69 28.27
C PRO A 118 -14.92 -0.28 28.82
N GLY A 119 -15.98 0.51 28.97
CA GLY A 119 -15.91 1.83 29.60
C GLY A 119 -15.37 2.95 28.68
N GLY A 120 -14.89 4.02 29.33
CA GLY A 120 -14.47 5.26 28.69
C GLY A 120 -12.94 5.35 28.51
N ILE A 121 -12.41 6.53 28.83
CA ILE A 121 -10.96 6.77 28.93
C ILE A 121 -10.51 6.42 30.36
N TYR A 122 -9.43 5.66 30.48
CA TYR A 122 -8.75 5.30 31.71
C TYR A 122 -7.51 6.17 31.93
N ASP A 123 -7.18 6.43 33.20
CA ASP A 123 -5.94 7.11 33.56
C ASP A 123 -4.72 6.24 33.32
N LEU A 124 -4.85 4.95 33.61
CA LEU A 124 -3.82 3.93 33.40
C LEU A 124 -4.43 2.70 32.73
N ILE A 125 -3.82 2.23 31.64
CA ILE A 125 -4.08 0.90 31.08
C ILE A 125 -2.80 0.07 31.21
N HIS A 126 -2.89 -1.09 31.85
CA HIS A 126 -1.83 -2.06 31.99
C HIS A 126 -2.02 -3.22 30.99
N VAL A 127 -1.03 -3.43 30.13
CA VAL A 127 -1.01 -4.48 29.10
C VAL A 127 -0.05 -5.58 29.57
N ASP A 128 -0.60 -6.65 30.14
CA ASP A 128 0.14 -7.82 30.66
C ASP A 128 -0.52 -9.15 30.19
N GLY A 129 -1.15 -9.10 29.00
CA GLY A 129 -1.85 -10.22 28.38
C GLY A 129 -0.94 -11.15 27.58
N GLN A 130 -1.27 -11.36 26.30
CA GLN A 130 -0.53 -12.27 25.41
C GLN A 130 0.79 -11.63 24.92
N GLN A 131 1.92 -12.05 25.50
CA GLN A 131 3.26 -11.47 25.23
C GLN A 131 4.04 -12.14 24.09
N ASP A 132 3.38 -12.51 22.98
CA ASP A 132 4.01 -13.14 21.81
C ASP A 132 4.37 -12.14 20.68
N GLY A 133 4.24 -10.84 20.95
CA GLY A 133 4.43 -9.76 20.00
C GLY A 133 3.13 -9.37 19.29
N ASP A 134 2.42 -10.32 18.68
CA ASP A 134 1.14 -10.03 18.00
C ASP A 134 0.05 -9.64 18.99
N GLY A 135 -0.08 -10.40 20.09
CA GLY A 135 -1.04 -10.11 21.15
C GLY A 135 -0.80 -8.76 21.80
N THR A 136 0.45 -8.48 22.17
CA THR A 136 0.86 -7.17 22.71
C THR A 136 0.58 -6.03 21.74
N TYR A 137 0.86 -6.21 20.44
CA TYR A 137 0.59 -5.18 19.43
C TYR A 137 -0.91 -4.87 19.34
N HIS A 138 -1.75 -5.91 19.35
CA HIS A 138 -3.21 -5.78 19.34
C HIS A 138 -3.70 -5.04 20.59
N ASP A 139 -3.27 -5.46 21.77
CA ASP A 139 -3.66 -4.82 23.04
C ASP A 139 -3.21 -3.35 23.10
N LEU A 140 -2.03 -3.02 22.57
CA LEU A 140 -1.54 -1.65 22.44
C LEU A 140 -2.41 -0.77 21.52
N GLU A 141 -2.88 -1.32 20.39
CA GLU A 141 -3.79 -0.65 19.46
C GLU A 141 -5.13 -0.30 20.12
N LEU A 142 -5.61 -1.13 21.04
CA LEU A 142 -6.79 -0.83 21.86
C LEU A 142 -6.45 0.17 22.98
N ALA A 143 -5.34 -0.05 23.69
CA ALA A 143 -4.95 0.73 24.86
C ALA A 143 -4.70 2.20 24.54
N VAL A 144 -4.01 2.51 23.44
CA VAL A 144 -3.70 3.91 23.08
C VAL A 144 -4.96 4.73 22.77
N LYS A 145 -6.08 4.07 22.42
CA LYS A 145 -7.37 4.72 22.13
C LYS A 145 -8.15 5.07 23.40
N GLN A 146 -7.82 4.43 24.53
CA GLN A 146 -8.57 4.56 25.79
C GLN A 146 -7.71 4.88 27.01
N GLY A 147 -6.39 4.90 26.93
CA GLY A 147 -5.49 5.16 28.06
C GLY A 147 -4.80 6.51 27.97
N ARG A 148 -4.80 7.27 29.07
CA ARG A 148 -3.93 8.47 29.20
C ARG A 148 -2.47 8.06 29.32
N VAL A 149 -2.21 7.04 30.13
CA VAL A 149 -0.93 6.35 30.24
C VAL A 149 -1.17 4.86 29.98
N VAL A 150 -0.33 4.27 29.13
CA VAL A 150 -0.31 2.83 28.89
C VAL A 150 0.99 2.27 29.47
N LEU A 151 0.88 1.30 30.36
CA LEU A 151 1.98 0.54 30.92
C LEU A 151 1.99 -0.83 30.25
N VAL A 152 3.10 -1.16 29.58
CA VAL A 152 3.28 -2.45 28.90
C VAL A 152 4.28 -3.27 29.68
N ASP A 153 3.87 -4.48 30.03
CA ASP A 153 4.73 -5.44 30.67
C ASP A 153 5.52 -6.28 29.64
N GLY A 154 6.62 -6.87 30.08
CA GLY A 154 7.42 -7.78 29.27
C GLY A 154 8.12 -7.10 28.09
N TYR A 155 8.42 -5.80 28.15
CA TYR A 155 9.03 -5.07 27.03
C TYR A 155 10.33 -5.73 26.52
N PHE A 156 11.11 -6.32 27.43
CA PHE A 156 12.34 -7.09 27.15
C PHE A 156 12.15 -8.61 27.21
N TRP A 157 10.92 -9.11 27.36
CA TRP A 157 10.62 -10.53 27.57
C TRP A 157 11.03 -11.42 26.40
N THR A 158 10.67 -11.03 25.17
CA THR A 158 11.07 -11.73 23.96
C THR A 158 11.47 -10.75 22.86
N ALA A 159 12.31 -11.20 21.93
CA ALA A 159 12.64 -10.42 20.74
C ALA A 159 11.39 -10.06 19.90
N ALA A 160 10.39 -10.95 19.86
CA ALA A 160 9.13 -10.69 19.18
C ALA A 160 8.36 -9.54 19.85
N ASN A 161 8.26 -9.55 21.18
CA ASN A 161 7.60 -8.49 21.93
C ASN A 161 8.32 -7.15 21.78
N PHE A 162 9.65 -7.16 21.95
CA PHE A 162 10.47 -5.97 21.78
C PHE A 162 10.30 -5.34 20.39
N ASN A 163 10.34 -6.16 19.33
CA ASN A 163 10.18 -5.67 17.96
C ASN A 163 8.77 -5.13 17.69
N ALA A 164 7.72 -5.84 18.14
CA ALA A 164 6.33 -5.42 17.95
C ALA A 164 6.03 -4.10 18.66
N VAL A 165 6.49 -3.94 19.91
CA VAL A 165 6.30 -2.71 20.68
C VAL A 165 7.07 -1.54 20.05
N ASN A 166 8.33 -1.72 19.63
CA ASN A 166 9.09 -0.65 18.97
C ASN A 166 8.47 -0.23 17.64
N GLU A 167 7.94 -1.19 16.88
CA GLU A 167 7.20 -0.89 15.67
C GLU A 167 5.92 -0.09 15.96
N PHE A 168 5.17 -0.49 17.00
CA PHE A 168 3.99 0.24 17.45
C PHE A 168 4.35 1.69 17.77
N LEU A 169 5.39 1.92 18.57
CA LEU A 169 5.87 3.25 18.95
C LEU A 169 6.24 4.10 17.72
N PHE A 170 6.96 3.52 16.76
CA PHE A 170 7.36 4.21 15.53
C PHE A 170 6.15 4.64 14.69
N ARG A 171 5.15 3.76 14.56
CA ARG A 171 3.94 4.01 13.76
C ARG A 171 2.98 5.01 14.39
N HIS A 172 2.94 5.06 15.71
CA HIS A 172 2.00 5.87 16.49
C HIS A 172 2.63 7.14 17.08
N LYS A 173 3.76 7.60 16.54
CA LYS A 173 4.45 8.84 16.99
C LYS A 173 3.58 10.10 16.92
N ASP A 174 2.54 10.10 16.09
CA ASP A 174 1.59 11.19 15.95
C ASP A 174 0.58 11.24 17.11
N VAL A 175 0.30 10.12 17.77
CA VAL A 175 -0.60 10.04 18.94
C VAL A 175 0.12 9.90 20.27
N ILE A 176 1.39 9.48 20.28
CA ILE A 176 2.23 9.34 21.48
C ILE A 176 2.89 10.68 21.82
N GLU A 177 2.73 11.14 23.06
CA GLU A 177 3.39 12.35 23.59
C GLU A 177 4.86 12.05 23.93
N CYS A 178 5.08 10.99 24.72
CA CYS A 178 6.40 10.48 25.06
C CYS A 178 6.29 9.03 25.54
N TYR A 179 7.41 8.31 25.59
CA TYR A 179 7.49 6.98 26.17
C TYR A 179 8.86 6.76 26.81
N GLY A 180 8.98 5.77 27.69
CA GLY A 180 10.24 5.37 28.29
C GLY A 180 10.12 4.03 29.00
N ALA A 181 11.21 3.27 28.99
CA ALA A 181 11.28 1.95 29.61
C ALA A 181 12.00 2.03 30.95
N ILE A 182 11.45 1.37 31.96
CA ILE A 182 12.10 1.09 33.23
C ILE A 182 12.77 -0.28 33.09
N ALA A 183 14.06 -0.35 33.44
CA ALA A 183 14.77 -1.61 33.44
C ALA A 183 14.38 -2.41 34.69
N GLY A 184 13.87 -3.63 34.48
CA GLY A 184 13.36 -4.51 35.53
C GLY A 184 13.43 -5.98 35.09
N TYR A 185 12.69 -6.86 35.76
CA TYR A 185 12.68 -8.31 35.50
C TYR A 185 12.42 -8.64 34.02
N ALA A 186 11.36 -8.04 33.45
CA ALA A 186 11.01 -8.16 32.03
C ALA A 186 10.86 -6.80 31.33
N GLY A 187 11.08 -5.70 32.06
CA GLY A 187 11.03 -4.32 31.58
C GLY A 187 9.62 -3.74 31.46
N GLU A 188 9.40 -2.59 32.10
CA GLU A 188 8.13 -1.88 32.09
C GLU A 188 8.18 -0.66 31.14
N LEU A 189 7.42 -0.69 30.05
CA LEU A 189 7.34 0.45 29.13
C LEU A 189 6.14 1.33 29.48
N LEU A 190 6.40 2.60 29.78
CA LEU A 190 5.36 3.62 29.94
C LEU A 190 5.22 4.43 28.65
N ILE A 191 3.98 4.56 28.16
CA ILE A 191 3.60 5.35 26.99
C ILE A 191 2.58 6.40 27.44
N LYS A 192 2.87 7.67 27.22
CA LYS A 192 1.92 8.76 27.45
C LYS A 192 1.25 9.16 26.14
N VAL A 193 -0.08 9.18 26.12
CA VAL A 193 -0.88 9.51 24.93
C VAL A 193 -1.22 10.99 24.90
N LYS A 194 -1.16 11.61 23.72
CA LYS A 194 -1.51 13.03 23.55
C LYS A 194 -2.97 13.29 23.92
N GLN A 195 -3.19 14.23 24.82
CA GLN A 195 -4.53 14.60 25.29
C GLN A 195 -5.48 14.97 24.12
N ALA A 196 -5.01 15.78 23.16
CA ALA A 196 -5.83 16.19 22.01
C ALA A 196 -6.33 15.01 21.16
N PHE A 197 -5.59 13.90 21.09
CA PHE A 197 -6.02 12.68 20.39
C PHE A 197 -7.15 11.96 21.14
N LEU A 198 -7.07 11.87 22.48
CA LEU A 198 -8.11 11.25 23.28
C LEU A 198 -9.40 12.09 23.28
N GLU A 199 -9.29 13.41 23.29
CA GLU A 199 -10.43 14.33 23.22
C GLU A 199 -11.19 14.23 21.88
N SER A 200 -10.48 14.11 20.76
CA SER A 200 -11.12 13.94 19.44
C SER A 200 -11.88 12.63 19.32
N ARG A 201 -11.40 11.56 19.98
CA ARG A 201 -12.09 10.26 20.07
C ARG A 201 -13.30 10.30 20.99
N ALA A 202 -13.23 11.01 22.11
CA ALA A 202 -14.35 11.17 23.03
C ALA A 202 -15.51 11.98 22.39
N ALA A 203 -15.20 12.91 21.49
CA ALA A 203 -16.19 13.71 20.76
C ALA A 203 -16.91 12.96 19.63
N SER A 204 -16.36 11.83 19.16
CA SER A 204 -16.91 11.04 18.04
C SER A 204 -17.09 9.55 18.41
N PRO A 205 -17.97 9.21 19.38
CA PRO A 205 -18.25 7.83 19.73
C PRO A 205 -19.19 7.20 18.69
N GLY A 206 -18.65 6.57 17.63
CA GLY A 206 -19.44 5.66 16.79
C GLY A 206 -19.25 5.66 15.28
N GLU A 207 -18.28 6.37 14.70
CA GLU A 207 -18.09 6.32 13.23
C GLU A 207 -17.27 5.10 12.79
N THR A 208 -17.89 3.93 12.86
CA THR A 208 -17.48 2.73 12.12
C THR A 208 -18.51 2.43 11.03
N ALA A 209 -18.66 3.37 10.09
CA ALA A 209 -19.17 3.18 8.73
C ALA A 209 -19.05 4.49 7.92
N GLY A 210 -17.90 5.18 8.00
CA GLY A 210 -17.67 6.38 7.18
C GLY A 210 -17.41 5.98 5.73
N GLY A 211 -18.10 6.63 4.78
CA GLY A 211 -17.75 6.53 3.35
C GLY A 211 -16.37 7.14 3.07
N SER A 212 -15.99 7.31 1.81
CA SER A 212 -14.66 7.86 1.46
C SER A 212 -14.50 9.35 1.80
N GLN A 213 -15.57 10.04 2.22
CA GLN A 213 -15.59 11.50 2.42
C GLN A 213 -14.58 12.02 3.48
N PRO A 214 -14.41 11.39 4.66
CA PRO A 214 -13.42 11.84 5.65
C PRO A 214 -11.98 11.73 5.16
N LEU A 215 -11.71 10.89 4.15
CA LEU A 215 -10.37 10.73 3.58
C LEU A 215 -9.94 11.95 2.75
N ARG A 216 -10.89 12.80 2.34
CA ARG A 216 -10.65 13.90 1.39
C ARG A 216 -9.46 14.79 1.75
N GLU A 217 -9.34 15.13 3.03
CA GLU A 217 -8.28 16.01 3.53
C GLU A 217 -6.89 15.35 3.50
N ALA A 218 -6.84 14.02 3.52
CA ALA A 218 -5.59 13.28 3.47
C ALA A 218 -5.00 13.19 2.04
N TYR A 219 -5.81 13.40 0.99
CA TYR A 219 -5.36 13.44 -0.41
C TYR A 219 -4.78 14.80 -0.79
N SER A 220 -3.58 15.06 -0.29
CA SER A 220 -2.82 16.30 -0.50
C SER A 220 -1.84 16.20 -1.67
N GLU A 221 -1.32 17.35 -2.12
CA GLU A 221 -0.20 17.44 -3.06
C GLU A 221 1.01 16.61 -2.60
N GLN A 222 1.30 16.57 -1.29
CA GLN A 222 2.41 15.76 -0.76
C GLN A 222 2.18 14.27 -0.96
N TYR A 223 0.97 13.78 -0.68
CA TYR A 223 0.61 12.38 -0.90
C TYR A 223 0.87 11.98 -2.36
N TYR A 224 0.32 12.74 -3.32
CA TYR A 224 0.47 12.44 -4.73
C TYR A 224 1.93 12.45 -5.21
N LEU A 225 2.74 13.39 -4.72
CA LEU A 225 4.12 13.58 -5.18
C LEU A 225 5.18 12.79 -4.41
N ARG A 226 4.84 12.11 -3.31
CA ARG A 226 5.82 11.43 -2.45
C ARG A 226 5.43 10.05 -1.92
N ASP A 227 4.15 9.72 -1.90
CA ASP A 227 3.67 8.50 -1.23
C ASP A 227 2.77 7.64 -2.14
N CYS A 228 1.98 8.26 -3.02
CA CYS A 228 1.13 7.56 -3.98
C CYS A 228 1.97 6.70 -4.94
N GLY A 229 1.58 5.44 -5.15
CA GLY A 229 2.31 4.49 -6.01
C GLY A 229 2.71 5.10 -7.36
N GLY A 230 3.96 4.89 -7.79
CA GLY A 230 4.52 5.45 -9.02
C GLY A 230 4.92 6.95 -8.97
N TRP A 231 4.93 7.58 -7.78
CA TRP A 231 5.31 9.01 -7.64
C TRP A 231 6.71 9.33 -8.12
N ASP A 232 7.64 8.38 -8.00
CA ASP A 232 9.03 8.51 -8.41
C ASP A 232 9.13 8.65 -9.94
N THR A 233 8.46 7.75 -10.66
CA THR A 233 8.32 7.78 -12.12
C THR A 233 7.62 9.06 -12.56
N PHE A 234 6.53 9.44 -11.87
CA PHE A 234 5.82 10.68 -12.15
C PHE A 234 6.75 11.89 -12.04
N ARG A 235 7.56 11.99 -10.97
CA ARG A 235 8.51 13.09 -10.78
C ARG A 235 9.64 13.10 -11.80
N MET A 236 10.09 11.93 -12.25
CA MET A 236 11.13 11.83 -13.28
C MET A 236 10.64 12.27 -14.66
N HIS A 237 9.38 11.98 -15.01
CA HIS A 237 8.85 12.16 -16.37
C HIS A 237 7.71 13.19 -16.49
N GLY A 238 7.36 13.87 -15.40
CA GLY A 238 6.28 14.86 -15.37
C GLY A 238 4.90 14.29 -15.71
N GLY A 239 4.66 12.99 -15.45
CA GLY A 239 3.41 12.30 -15.77
C GLY A 239 3.16 12.01 -17.25
N ARG A 240 4.13 12.29 -18.14
CA ARG A 240 3.99 12.11 -19.59
C ARG A 240 4.47 10.76 -20.11
N CYS A 241 5.14 10.00 -19.26
CA CYS A 241 5.61 8.65 -19.54
C CYS A 241 5.18 7.73 -18.42
N ILE A 242 4.44 6.67 -18.75
CA ILE A 242 3.94 5.68 -17.79
C ILE A 242 4.88 4.48 -17.81
N LEU A 243 5.70 4.35 -16.77
CA LEU A 243 6.60 3.20 -16.59
C LEU A 243 6.08 2.18 -15.57
N ASP A 244 5.12 2.58 -14.71
CA ASP A 244 4.48 1.66 -13.79
C ASP A 244 3.64 0.65 -14.60
N PRO A 245 3.98 -0.66 -14.56
CA PRO A 245 3.27 -1.68 -15.32
C PRO A 245 1.78 -1.76 -14.99
N ARG A 246 1.40 -1.42 -13.74
CA ARG A 246 -0.01 -1.42 -13.31
C ARG A 246 -0.79 -0.37 -14.10
N LEU A 247 -0.30 0.87 -14.13
CA LEU A 247 -0.94 1.96 -14.89
C LEU A 247 -0.86 1.74 -16.40
N SER A 248 0.29 1.30 -16.93
CA SER A 248 0.43 1.09 -18.38
C SER A 248 -0.50 -0.01 -18.89
N SER A 249 -0.69 -1.08 -18.14
CA SER A 249 -1.64 -2.15 -18.49
C SER A 249 -3.08 -1.64 -18.60
N VAL A 250 -3.51 -0.78 -17.67
CA VAL A 250 -4.84 -0.15 -17.70
C VAL A 250 -4.98 0.77 -18.92
N VAL A 251 -3.96 1.59 -19.21
CA VAL A 251 -3.94 2.46 -20.39
C VAL A 251 -4.01 1.66 -21.68
N ASP A 252 -3.19 0.61 -21.82
CA ASP A 252 -3.16 -0.21 -23.02
C ASP A 252 -4.51 -0.92 -23.25
N LEU A 253 -5.13 -1.47 -22.20
CA LEU A 253 -6.46 -2.06 -22.27
C LEU A 253 -7.55 -1.04 -22.63
N ALA A 254 -7.53 0.14 -22.01
CA ALA A 254 -8.49 1.19 -22.26
C ALA A 254 -8.39 1.72 -23.70
N LEU A 255 -7.15 1.86 -24.20
CA LEU A 255 -6.92 2.37 -25.53
C LEU A 255 -7.07 1.31 -26.61
N ALA A 256 -6.90 0.01 -26.34
CA ALA A 256 -6.82 -1.10 -27.32
C ALA A 256 -7.88 -1.07 -28.44
N LYS A 257 -9.08 -0.53 -28.18
CA LYS A 257 -10.18 -0.42 -29.16
C LYS A 257 -10.34 0.96 -29.80
N SER A 258 -9.35 1.85 -29.67
CA SER A 258 -9.41 3.25 -30.13
C SER A 258 -10.67 3.96 -29.62
N PRO A 259 -10.84 4.08 -28.29
CA PRO A 259 -12.01 4.76 -27.74
C PRO A 259 -12.05 6.20 -28.25
N ARG A 260 -13.25 6.71 -28.55
CA ARG A 260 -13.46 8.13 -28.80
C ARG A 260 -13.61 8.87 -27.48
N ARG A 261 -14.37 8.29 -26.53
CA ARG A 261 -14.65 8.88 -25.21
C ARG A 261 -14.19 7.96 -24.09
N LEU A 262 -13.41 8.50 -23.15
CA LEU A 262 -12.94 7.82 -21.97
C LEU A 262 -13.42 8.54 -20.70
N LEU A 263 -13.90 7.79 -19.72
CA LEU A 263 -14.19 8.29 -18.38
C LEU A 263 -13.15 7.72 -17.40
N ASP A 264 -12.41 8.59 -16.73
CA ASP A 264 -11.41 8.22 -15.73
C ASP A 264 -11.95 8.53 -14.32
N LEU A 265 -12.23 7.48 -13.54
CA LEU A 265 -12.79 7.55 -12.19
C LEU A 265 -11.66 7.50 -11.16
N GLY A 266 -11.36 8.62 -10.52
CA GLY A 266 -10.20 8.78 -9.63
C GLY A 266 -8.94 9.08 -10.42
N CYS A 267 -8.94 10.17 -11.20
CA CYS A 267 -7.88 10.42 -12.19
C CYS A 267 -6.50 10.75 -11.56
N GLY A 268 -6.43 11.03 -10.25
CA GLY A 268 -5.19 11.20 -9.52
C GLY A 268 -4.28 12.25 -10.15
N ARG A 269 -3.03 11.86 -10.47
CA ARG A 269 -2.04 12.77 -11.06
C ARG A 269 -2.20 12.95 -12.58
N GLY A 270 -3.17 12.31 -13.22
CA GLY A 270 -3.53 12.55 -14.62
C GLY A 270 -2.69 11.82 -15.66
N GLU A 271 -1.91 10.80 -15.30
CA GLU A 271 -1.10 10.03 -16.27
C GLU A 271 -1.99 9.35 -17.32
N ILE A 272 -3.08 8.70 -16.90
CA ILE A 272 -4.06 8.05 -17.80
C ILE A 272 -4.76 9.10 -18.67
N VAL A 273 -5.15 10.23 -18.07
CA VAL A 273 -5.77 11.36 -18.77
C VAL A 273 -4.84 11.88 -19.87
N TYR A 274 -3.57 12.13 -19.56
CA TYR A 274 -2.58 12.58 -20.53
C TYR A 274 -2.39 11.54 -21.65
N ALA A 275 -2.25 10.26 -21.30
CA ALA A 275 -2.09 9.19 -22.28
C ALA A 275 -3.28 9.08 -23.24
N ALA A 276 -4.51 9.25 -22.76
CA ALA A 276 -5.69 9.23 -23.63
C ALA A 276 -5.83 10.53 -24.45
N ALA A 277 -5.75 11.70 -23.81
CA ALA A 277 -5.99 12.99 -24.46
C ALA A 277 -4.96 13.32 -25.55
N SER A 278 -3.68 12.98 -25.33
CA SER A 278 -2.60 13.12 -26.32
C SER A 278 -2.80 12.28 -27.58
N ARG A 279 -3.73 11.31 -27.54
CA ARG A 279 -4.11 10.44 -28.68
C ARG A 279 -5.46 10.83 -29.28
N GLY A 280 -5.95 12.02 -28.95
CA GLY A 280 -7.18 12.56 -29.51
C GLY A 280 -8.46 12.08 -28.84
N VAL A 281 -8.36 11.26 -27.77
CA VAL A 281 -9.52 10.77 -27.00
C VAL A 281 -10.12 11.92 -26.20
N GLU A 282 -11.44 12.05 -26.19
CA GLU A 282 -12.18 12.95 -25.31
C GLU A 282 -12.26 12.32 -23.92
N VAL A 283 -11.72 12.98 -22.89
CA VAL A 283 -11.62 12.42 -21.53
C VAL A 283 -12.51 13.21 -20.58
N THR A 284 -13.38 12.53 -19.84
CA THR A 284 -13.97 13.07 -18.61
C THR A 284 -13.17 12.53 -17.43
N ALA A 285 -12.51 13.38 -16.67
CA ALA A 285 -11.64 13.02 -15.55
C ALA A 285 -12.28 13.48 -14.23
N VAL A 286 -12.48 12.55 -13.30
CA VAL A 286 -13.13 12.80 -12.01
C VAL A 286 -12.19 12.50 -10.87
N ASP A 287 -12.02 13.46 -9.96
CA ASP A 287 -11.32 13.26 -8.69
C ASP A 287 -11.84 14.27 -7.67
N TYR A 288 -12.07 13.85 -6.42
CA TYR A 288 -12.58 14.77 -5.40
C TYR A 288 -11.48 15.63 -4.76
N SER A 289 -10.20 15.29 -4.96
CA SER A 289 -9.07 16.06 -4.47
C SER A 289 -8.76 17.23 -5.42
N PRO A 290 -8.85 18.49 -4.93
CA PRO A 290 -8.45 19.65 -5.72
C PRO A 290 -6.95 19.61 -6.09
N ASP A 291 -6.11 19.04 -5.23
CA ASP A 291 -4.67 18.90 -5.47
C ASP A 291 -4.37 17.89 -6.59
N ALA A 292 -5.11 16.78 -6.66
CA ALA A 292 -5.03 15.82 -7.76
C ALA A 292 -5.28 16.52 -9.10
N LEU A 293 -6.40 17.25 -9.20
CA LEU A 293 -6.78 17.96 -10.43
C LEU A 293 -5.80 19.07 -10.79
N LYS A 294 -5.21 19.76 -9.82
CA LYS A 294 -4.15 20.74 -10.05
C LYS A 294 -2.93 20.08 -10.69
N ILE A 295 -2.47 18.95 -10.12
CA ILE A 295 -1.33 18.18 -10.63
C ILE A 295 -1.63 17.65 -12.04
N ALA A 296 -2.78 17.02 -12.24
CA ALA A 296 -3.21 16.44 -13.52
C ALA A 296 -3.30 17.48 -14.65
N LYS A 297 -3.83 18.68 -14.37
CA LYS A 297 -3.81 19.80 -15.32
C LYS A 297 -2.38 20.26 -15.65
N GLY A 298 -1.48 20.18 -14.67
CA GLY A 298 -0.05 20.48 -14.86
C GLY A 298 0.66 19.54 -15.84
N VAL A 299 0.28 18.26 -15.88
CA VAL A 299 0.85 17.28 -16.84
C VAL A 299 0.61 17.74 -18.29
N LEU A 300 -0.57 18.28 -18.57
CA LEU A 300 -0.98 18.80 -19.87
C LEU A 300 -0.49 20.22 -20.17
N ALA A 301 0.28 20.85 -19.27
CA ALA A 301 0.76 22.21 -19.47
C ALA A 301 1.62 22.34 -20.74
N GLY A 302 1.24 23.26 -21.63
CA GLY A 302 1.88 23.48 -22.92
C GLY A 302 1.32 22.63 -24.07
N ASP A 303 0.45 21.65 -23.80
CA ASP A 303 -0.27 20.87 -24.81
C ASP A 303 -1.76 21.28 -24.84
N VAL A 304 -2.02 22.42 -25.48
CA VAL A 304 -3.35 23.05 -25.51
C VAL A 304 -4.40 22.17 -26.20
N GLU A 305 -4.00 21.43 -27.23
CA GLU A 305 -4.92 20.58 -27.99
C GLU A 305 -5.37 19.37 -27.18
N SER A 306 -4.46 18.72 -26.45
CA SER A 306 -4.83 17.64 -25.53
C SER A 306 -5.65 18.19 -24.35
N ALA A 307 -5.26 19.34 -23.78
CA ALA A 307 -5.98 19.94 -22.66
C ALA A 307 -7.45 20.28 -22.99
N ARG A 308 -7.74 20.70 -24.24
CA ARG A 308 -9.10 20.99 -24.72
C ARG A 308 -10.01 19.76 -24.81
N ARG A 309 -9.44 18.55 -24.80
CA ARG A 309 -10.19 17.29 -24.85
C ARG A 309 -10.59 16.78 -23.47
N VAL A 310 -10.20 17.46 -22.39
CA VAL A 310 -10.43 17.00 -21.03
C VAL A 310 -11.48 17.85 -20.33
N GLU A 311 -12.55 17.18 -19.90
CA GLU A 311 -13.51 17.70 -18.94
C GLU A 311 -13.09 17.29 -17.52
N TRP A 312 -12.95 18.25 -16.62
CA TRP A 312 -12.51 18.01 -15.24
C TRP A 312 -13.68 18.17 -14.25
N ILE A 313 -13.92 17.14 -13.43
CA ILE A 313 -14.96 17.16 -12.40
C ILE A 313 -14.31 16.99 -11.02
N CYS A 314 -14.41 18.02 -10.18
CA CYS A 314 -13.96 18.00 -8.80
C CYS A 314 -15.08 17.51 -7.87
N ASP A 315 -15.30 16.20 -7.83
CA ASP A 315 -16.36 15.57 -7.04
C ASP A 315 -16.02 14.11 -6.73
N SER A 316 -16.71 13.51 -5.75
CA SER A 316 -16.59 12.08 -5.47
C SER A 316 -17.08 11.27 -6.66
N VAL A 317 -16.40 10.19 -7.02
CA VAL A 317 -16.85 9.27 -8.08
C VAL A 317 -18.25 8.69 -7.80
N SER A 318 -18.59 8.50 -6.51
CA SER A 318 -19.92 8.06 -6.08
C SER A 318 -20.98 9.18 -6.13
N GLY A 319 -20.57 10.44 -6.07
CA GLY A 319 -21.44 11.64 -6.13
C GLY A 319 -21.58 12.28 -7.52
N ALA A 320 -20.54 12.20 -8.35
CA ALA A 320 -20.40 12.94 -9.59
C ALA A 320 -21.58 12.72 -10.56
N PRO A 321 -22.09 13.78 -11.21
CA PRO A 321 -23.21 13.72 -12.14
C PRO A 321 -22.74 13.24 -13.53
N LEU A 322 -22.30 11.99 -13.60
CA LEU A 322 -21.81 11.37 -14.83
C LEU A 322 -22.94 11.18 -15.85
N ARG A 323 -22.74 11.67 -17.07
CA ARG A 323 -23.71 11.60 -18.18
C ARG A 323 -23.04 11.17 -19.47
N GLY A 324 -23.79 10.45 -20.30
CA GLY A 324 -23.39 10.06 -21.66
C GLY A 324 -22.84 8.64 -21.77
N GLU A 325 -22.49 8.26 -23.00
CA GLU A 325 -21.97 6.95 -23.36
C GLU A 325 -20.46 7.03 -23.61
N TYR A 326 -19.68 6.27 -22.85
CA TYR A 326 -18.22 6.17 -22.96
C TYR A 326 -17.82 4.83 -23.57
N ASP A 327 -16.79 4.86 -24.42
CA ASP A 327 -16.22 3.65 -25.03
C ASP A 327 -15.31 2.91 -24.05
N ALA A 328 -14.68 3.66 -23.15
CA ALA A 328 -13.89 3.13 -22.05
C ALA A 328 -14.23 3.87 -20.74
N VAL A 329 -14.42 3.12 -19.67
CA VAL A 329 -14.48 3.65 -18.30
C VAL A 329 -13.33 3.00 -17.55
N VAL A 330 -12.54 3.80 -16.83
CA VAL A 330 -11.38 3.32 -16.08
C VAL A 330 -11.59 3.61 -14.59
N ALA A 331 -11.21 2.65 -13.75
CA ALA A 331 -11.05 2.83 -12.31
C ALA A 331 -9.74 2.15 -11.90
N SER A 332 -8.67 2.92 -11.73
CA SER A 332 -7.33 2.41 -11.38
C SER A 332 -6.95 2.86 -9.98
N ASP A 333 -6.62 1.94 -9.09
CA ASP A 333 -6.20 2.21 -7.70
C ASP A 333 -7.17 3.16 -6.95
N ILE A 334 -8.48 2.96 -7.13
CA ILE A 334 -9.53 3.79 -6.50
C ILE A 334 -10.53 2.98 -5.68
N ILE A 335 -10.69 1.69 -5.95
CA ILE A 335 -11.78 0.86 -5.40
C ILE A 335 -11.55 0.55 -3.92
N GLU A 336 -10.30 0.32 -3.55
CA GLU A 336 -9.79 0.12 -2.20
C GLU A 336 -10.03 1.34 -1.29
N HIS A 337 -10.26 2.51 -1.88
CA HIS A 337 -10.53 3.77 -1.18
C HIS A 337 -12.01 4.09 -0.99
N LEU A 338 -12.90 3.22 -1.49
CA LEU A 338 -14.35 3.42 -1.45
C LEU A 338 -14.99 2.42 -0.49
N SER A 339 -15.99 2.87 0.27
CA SER A 339 -16.78 1.94 1.07
C SER A 339 -17.52 0.92 0.18
N PRO A 340 -17.93 -0.25 0.70
CA PRO A 340 -18.68 -1.24 -0.09
C PRO A 340 -19.93 -0.68 -0.78
N ALA A 341 -20.63 0.27 -0.12
CA ALA A 341 -21.79 0.95 -0.70
C ALA A 341 -21.40 1.84 -1.89
N GLU A 342 -20.32 2.61 -1.76
CA GLU A 342 -19.81 3.46 -2.84
C GLU A 342 -19.30 2.65 -4.02
N VAL A 343 -18.63 1.52 -3.78
CA VAL A 343 -18.19 0.59 -4.84
C VAL A 343 -19.39 0.12 -5.68
N SER A 344 -20.49 -0.31 -5.03
CA SER A 344 -21.69 -0.73 -5.74
C SER A 344 -22.30 0.41 -6.57
N LEU A 345 -22.34 1.63 -6.02
CA LEU A 345 -22.83 2.82 -6.75
C LEU A 345 -21.94 3.15 -7.96
N VAL A 346 -20.62 3.08 -7.79
CA VAL A 346 -19.65 3.34 -8.87
C VAL A 346 -19.77 2.30 -9.98
N TYR A 347 -19.88 1.01 -9.66
CA TYR A 347 -20.08 -0.02 -10.68
C TYR A 347 -21.42 0.15 -11.42
N ALA A 348 -22.49 0.49 -10.70
CA ALA A 348 -23.77 0.79 -11.33
C ALA A 348 -23.69 2.03 -12.25
N LYS A 349 -22.97 3.07 -11.84
CA LYS A 349 -22.72 4.26 -12.68
C LYS A 349 -21.90 3.93 -13.90
N ALA A 350 -20.78 3.21 -13.74
CA ALA A 350 -19.93 2.77 -14.83
C ALA A 350 -20.73 1.96 -15.85
N ALA A 351 -21.57 1.01 -15.39
CA ALA A 351 -22.45 0.24 -16.25
C ALA A 351 -23.45 1.13 -17.02
N ARG A 352 -24.08 2.12 -16.37
CA ARG A 352 -25.03 3.02 -17.05
C ARG A 352 -24.39 3.97 -18.05
N CYS A 353 -23.17 4.42 -17.78
CA CYS A 353 -22.48 5.38 -18.66
C CYS A 353 -21.71 4.69 -19.78
N LEU A 354 -21.69 3.36 -19.82
CA LEU A 354 -20.95 2.61 -20.84
C LEU A 354 -21.75 2.53 -22.14
N ALA A 355 -21.11 2.85 -23.26
CA ALA A 355 -21.66 2.55 -24.57
C ALA A 355 -21.92 1.04 -24.72
N PRO A 356 -22.83 0.58 -25.60
CA PRO A 356 -23.15 -0.84 -25.73
C PRO A 356 -21.93 -1.74 -26.02
N GLY A 357 -20.91 -1.23 -26.71
CA GLY A 357 -19.64 -1.93 -26.98
C GLY A 357 -18.47 -1.51 -26.09
N GLY A 358 -18.71 -0.60 -25.14
CA GLY A 358 -17.67 -0.06 -24.29
C GLY A 358 -17.17 -1.06 -23.25
N ARG A 359 -16.06 -0.72 -22.59
CA ARG A 359 -15.44 -1.54 -21.53
C ARG A 359 -15.23 -0.75 -20.25
N PHE A 360 -15.52 -1.37 -19.13
CA PHE A 360 -15.09 -0.92 -17.81
C PHE A 360 -13.81 -1.66 -17.44
N ILE A 361 -12.69 -0.96 -17.36
CA ILE A 361 -11.37 -1.48 -17.01
C ILE A 361 -11.08 -1.08 -15.57
N LEU A 362 -10.73 -2.07 -14.76
CA LEU A 362 -10.52 -1.89 -13.33
C LEU A 362 -9.20 -2.52 -12.92
N HIS A 363 -8.46 -1.80 -12.10
CA HIS A 363 -7.32 -2.29 -11.34
C HIS A 363 -7.43 -1.82 -9.88
N THR A 364 -7.09 -2.69 -8.94
CA THR A 364 -7.08 -2.38 -7.49
C THR A 364 -5.98 -3.17 -6.80
N SER A 365 -5.36 -2.55 -5.80
CA SER A 365 -4.23 -3.13 -5.08
C SER A 365 -4.15 -2.58 -3.64
N PRO A 366 -3.66 -3.36 -2.67
CA PRO A 366 -3.37 -4.78 -2.73
C PRO A 366 -4.61 -5.65 -2.51
N SER A 367 -4.60 -6.85 -3.09
CA SER A 367 -5.56 -7.92 -2.82
C SER A 367 -5.59 -8.24 -1.32
N HIS A 368 -6.79 -8.31 -0.74
CA HIS A 368 -6.96 -8.71 0.67
C HIS A 368 -6.35 -10.10 0.96
N TRP A 369 -6.32 -10.99 -0.04
CA TRP A 369 -5.68 -12.31 0.08
C TRP A 369 -4.16 -12.23 0.29
N HIS A 370 -3.51 -11.17 -0.21
CA HIS A 370 -2.08 -10.94 0.03
C HIS A 370 -1.80 -10.80 1.52
N TYR A 371 -2.57 -9.97 2.22
CA TYR A 371 -2.41 -9.78 3.65
C TYR A 371 -2.85 -11.00 4.44
N GLN A 372 -4.04 -11.53 4.13
CA GLN A 372 -4.66 -12.61 4.90
C GLN A 372 -3.87 -13.93 4.81
N TYR A 373 -3.32 -14.27 3.64
CA TYR A 373 -2.75 -15.59 3.39
C TYR A 373 -1.24 -15.56 3.09
N ASP A 374 -0.79 -14.77 2.10
CA ASP A 374 0.63 -14.80 1.70
C ASP A 374 1.52 -14.13 2.76
N TYR A 375 1.14 -12.95 3.25
CA TYR A 375 1.90 -12.25 4.26
C TYR A 375 1.93 -13.01 5.59
N ALA A 376 0.78 -13.51 6.06
CA ALA A 376 0.72 -14.38 7.23
C ALA A 376 1.61 -15.63 7.10
N ARG A 377 1.73 -16.20 5.89
CA ARG A 377 2.67 -17.28 5.61
C ARG A 377 4.13 -16.81 5.64
N ARG A 378 4.45 -15.65 5.04
CA ARG A 378 5.81 -15.06 5.07
C ARG A 378 6.26 -14.78 6.50
N ARG A 379 5.38 -14.28 7.36
CA ARG A 379 5.66 -14.08 8.79
C ARG A 379 6.05 -15.36 9.50
N ARG A 380 5.30 -16.44 9.28
CA ARG A 380 5.64 -17.77 9.84
C ARG A 380 7.01 -18.27 9.36
N ILE A 381 7.35 -18.05 8.11
CA ILE A 381 8.67 -18.41 7.57
C ILE A 381 9.77 -17.53 8.16
N ALA A 382 9.56 -16.22 8.24
CA ALA A 382 10.50 -15.30 8.84
C ALA A 382 10.78 -15.70 10.30
N ALA A 383 9.74 -15.95 11.09
CA ALA A 383 9.86 -16.42 12.47
C ALA A 383 10.66 -17.73 12.56
N SER A 384 10.45 -18.67 11.63
CA SER A 384 11.19 -19.95 11.61
C SER A 384 12.70 -19.82 11.35
N VAL A 385 13.16 -18.67 10.82
CA VAL A 385 14.57 -18.35 10.59
C VAL A 385 15.08 -17.23 11.49
N GLY A 386 14.34 -16.87 12.55
CA GLY A 386 14.70 -15.80 13.47
C GLY A 386 14.57 -14.38 12.91
N ALA A 387 13.92 -14.20 11.76
CA ALA A 387 13.65 -12.90 11.17
C ALA A 387 12.30 -12.35 11.65
N TYR A 388 12.24 -11.03 11.85
CA TYR A 388 11.00 -10.33 12.22
C TYR A 388 10.33 -9.74 10.98
N LEU A 389 9.03 -10.04 10.82
CA LEU A 389 8.14 -9.33 9.92
C LEU A 389 6.98 -8.79 10.74
N SER A 390 6.71 -7.50 10.51
CA SER A 390 5.63 -6.75 11.13
C SER A 390 4.30 -7.52 11.15
N PRO A 391 3.49 -7.42 12.21
CA PRO A 391 2.09 -7.82 12.19
C PRO A 391 1.25 -7.00 11.18
N GLU A 392 1.66 -5.76 10.92
CA GLU A 392 0.97 -4.78 10.08
C GLU A 392 1.83 -4.41 8.84
N PRO A 393 1.70 -5.14 7.72
CA PRO A 393 2.49 -4.90 6.50
C PRO A 393 2.21 -3.56 5.83
N ARG A 394 1.05 -2.95 6.11
CA ARG A 394 0.61 -1.75 5.42
C ARG A 394 1.39 -0.53 5.89
N THR A 395 1.66 0.37 4.98
CA THR A 395 2.12 1.73 5.27
C THR A 395 1.04 2.51 6.02
N ARG A 396 1.43 3.65 6.61
CA ARG A 396 0.48 4.57 7.27
C ARG A 396 -0.64 5.01 6.32
N TYR A 397 -0.31 5.30 5.06
CA TYR A 397 -1.29 5.73 4.06
C TYR A 397 -2.18 4.58 3.61
N GLU A 398 -1.66 3.38 3.40
CA GLU A 398 -2.53 2.22 3.12
C GLU A 398 -3.54 2.01 4.25
N LYS A 399 -3.14 2.05 5.54
CA LYS A 399 -4.11 1.94 6.66
C LYS A 399 -5.13 3.07 6.69
N LEU A 400 -4.72 4.29 6.36
CA LEU A 400 -5.58 5.46 6.40
C LEU A 400 -6.58 5.45 5.23
N MET A 401 -6.08 5.13 4.04
CA MET A 401 -6.77 5.39 2.78
C MET A 401 -7.44 4.14 2.19
N HIS A 402 -6.92 2.95 2.46
CA HIS A 402 -7.48 1.70 1.93
C HIS A 402 -8.52 1.18 2.93
N ILE A 403 -9.75 1.65 2.78
CA ILE A 403 -10.86 1.32 3.68
C ILE A 403 -11.62 0.06 3.24
N ASN A 404 -11.28 -0.51 2.08
CA ASN A 404 -12.00 -1.62 1.47
C ASN A 404 -11.13 -2.42 0.48
N GLU A 405 -10.01 -2.97 0.93
CA GLU A 405 -9.17 -3.82 0.08
C GLU A 405 -9.97 -5.01 -0.48
N GLN A 406 -9.91 -5.19 -1.80
CA GLN A 406 -10.78 -6.16 -2.47
C GLN A 406 -10.25 -7.59 -2.33
N SER A 407 -11.18 -8.53 -2.20
CA SER A 407 -10.90 -9.95 -2.41
C SER A 407 -11.46 -10.41 -3.77
N PRO A 408 -10.82 -11.38 -4.43
CA PRO A 408 -11.27 -11.89 -5.73
C PRO A 408 -12.75 -12.30 -5.79
N PRO A 409 -13.30 -13.04 -4.79
CA PRO A 409 -14.71 -13.42 -4.82
C PRO A 409 -15.65 -12.22 -4.68
N VAL A 410 -15.29 -11.23 -3.84
CA VAL A 410 -16.09 -10.01 -3.62
C VAL A 410 -16.12 -9.18 -4.90
N LEU A 411 -14.94 -8.83 -5.44
CA LEU A 411 -14.82 -8.04 -6.66
C LEU A 411 -15.60 -8.66 -7.83
N ARG A 412 -15.40 -9.97 -8.06
CA ARG A 412 -16.08 -10.69 -9.15
C ARG A 412 -17.60 -10.72 -8.96
N ARG A 413 -18.08 -10.91 -7.73
CA ARG A 413 -19.52 -10.92 -7.41
C ARG A 413 -20.14 -9.56 -7.64
N GLU A 414 -19.52 -8.49 -7.14
CA GLU A 414 -20.05 -7.13 -7.25
C GLU A 414 -20.10 -6.65 -8.70
N LEU A 415 -19.04 -6.88 -9.49
CA LEU A 415 -19.06 -6.54 -10.92
C LEU A 415 -20.19 -7.25 -11.68
N ARG A 416 -20.43 -8.53 -11.40
CA ARG A 416 -21.48 -9.34 -12.05
C ARG A 416 -22.90 -8.91 -11.73
N ARG A 417 -23.12 -8.08 -10.69
CA ARG A 417 -24.43 -7.47 -10.43
C ARG A 417 -24.80 -6.43 -11.47
N HIS A 418 -23.81 -5.83 -12.15
CA HIS A 418 -24.00 -4.70 -13.06
C HIS A 418 -23.59 -5.01 -14.49
N PHE A 419 -22.71 -5.99 -14.71
CA PHE A 419 -22.20 -6.37 -16.03
C PHE A 419 -22.46 -7.85 -16.34
N LYS A 420 -22.94 -8.13 -17.54
CA LYS A 420 -23.19 -9.50 -18.03
C LYS A 420 -21.90 -10.25 -18.33
N HIS A 421 -20.87 -9.56 -18.79
CA HIS A 421 -19.60 -10.15 -19.19
C HIS A 421 -18.48 -9.53 -18.35
N VAL A 422 -17.75 -10.37 -17.62
CA VAL A 422 -16.66 -9.96 -16.73
C VAL A 422 -15.50 -10.95 -16.91
N VAL A 423 -14.36 -10.43 -17.36
CA VAL A 423 -13.06 -11.11 -17.32
C VAL A 423 -12.31 -10.55 -16.12
N PHE A 424 -11.74 -11.42 -15.30
CA PHE A 424 -11.04 -11.08 -14.07
C PHE A 424 -9.78 -11.95 -13.99
N TRP A 425 -8.66 -11.36 -13.56
CA TRP A 425 -7.41 -12.07 -13.38
C TRP A 425 -6.53 -11.41 -12.32
N PHE A 426 -5.59 -12.20 -11.81
CA PHE A 426 -4.49 -11.79 -10.95
C PHE A 426 -3.26 -11.44 -11.78
N GLY A 427 -2.54 -10.39 -11.39
CA GLY A 427 -1.23 -10.03 -11.94
C GLY A 427 -0.27 -9.53 -10.86
N ASN A 428 0.89 -9.04 -11.29
CA ASN A 428 1.85 -8.31 -10.46
C ASN A 428 2.69 -7.37 -11.35
N ALA A 429 3.57 -6.56 -10.73
CA ALA A 429 4.43 -5.62 -11.45
C ALA A 429 5.32 -6.27 -12.53
N ASP A 430 5.76 -7.51 -12.33
CA ASP A 430 6.62 -8.21 -13.30
C ASP A 430 5.81 -8.98 -14.37
N ASP A 431 4.55 -9.31 -14.09
CA ASP A 431 3.66 -10.10 -14.94
C ASP A 431 2.20 -9.62 -14.78
N VAL A 432 1.86 -8.54 -15.51
CA VAL A 432 0.53 -7.92 -15.48
C VAL A 432 -0.55 -8.81 -16.11
N ALA A 433 -0.19 -9.63 -17.10
CA ALA A 433 -1.09 -10.61 -17.70
C ALA A 433 -1.37 -11.77 -16.72
N GLY A 434 -0.34 -12.24 -16.02
CA GLY A 434 -0.48 -13.16 -14.89
C GLY A 434 -1.39 -14.34 -15.19
N SER A 435 -2.45 -14.48 -14.38
CA SER A 435 -3.37 -15.62 -14.49
C SER A 435 -4.25 -15.65 -15.74
N LEU A 436 -4.16 -14.61 -16.59
CA LEU A 436 -4.86 -14.54 -17.88
C LEU A 436 -4.23 -15.44 -18.94
N VAL A 437 -2.90 -15.62 -18.89
CA VAL A 437 -2.12 -16.38 -19.88
C VAL A 437 -1.64 -17.73 -19.37
N ARG A 438 -1.69 -17.95 -18.05
CA ARG A 438 -1.30 -19.22 -17.42
C ARG A 438 -2.13 -19.48 -16.17
N PRO A 439 -2.36 -20.74 -15.78
CA PRO A 439 -3.02 -21.03 -14.52
C PRO A 439 -2.15 -20.61 -13.33
N PHE A 440 -2.77 -20.02 -12.31
CA PHE A 440 -2.13 -19.76 -11.01
C PHE A 440 -2.47 -20.88 -10.03
N SER A 441 -1.48 -21.29 -9.25
CA SER A 441 -1.71 -22.07 -8.04
C SER A 441 -2.43 -21.23 -6.98
N ARG A 442 -3.06 -21.88 -5.97
CA ARG A 442 -3.65 -21.16 -4.82
C ARG A 442 -2.64 -20.24 -4.12
N ARG A 443 -1.36 -20.65 -4.10
CA ARG A 443 -0.27 -19.87 -3.50
C ARG A 443 0.03 -18.61 -4.32
N GLU A 444 0.06 -18.71 -5.64
CA GLU A 444 0.26 -17.55 -6.51
C GLU A 444 -0.93 -16.59 -6.46
N MET A 445 -2.17 -17.12 -6.42
CA MET A 445 -3.36 -16.28 -6.22
C MET A 445 -3.33 -15.52 -4.89
N ALA A 446 -2.86 -16.19 -3.81
CA ALA A 446 -2.69 -15.54 -2.51
C ALA A 446 -1.56 -14.50 -2.52
N ALA A 447 -0.47 -14.75 -3.25
CA ALA A 447 0.67 -13.84 -3.31
C ALA A 447 0.44 -12.63 -4.24
N ALA A 448 -0.40 -12.78 -5.26
CA ALA A 448 -0.72 -11.72 -6.21
C ALA A 448 -1.36 -10.53 -5.49
N ARG A 449 -0.70 -9.37 -5.60
CA ARG A 449 -1.19 -8.11 -5.02
C ARG A 449 -2.20 -7.44 -5.94
N ASP A 450 -2.03 -7.54 -7.24
CA ASP A 450 -2.82 -6.78 -8.19
C ASP A 450 -4.00 -7.60 -8.73
N LEU A 451 -5.18 -6.98 -8.64
CA LEU A 451 -6.43 -7.52 -9.16
C LEU A 451 -6.89 -6.69 -10.35
N TYR A 452 -7.15 -7.35 -11.47
CA TYR A 452 -7.60 -6.69 -12.69
C TYR A 452 -8.96 -7.25 -13.12
N ALA A 453 -9.78 -6.39 -13.72
CA ALA A 453 -11.01 -6.81 -14.37
C ALA A 453 -11.32 -5.96 -15.60
N VAL A 454 -11.92 -6.61 -16.60
CA VAL A 454 -12.61 -5.94 -17.70
C VAL A 454 -14.05 -6.42 -17.72
N ALA A 455 -14.98 -5.48 -17.63
CA ALA A 455 -16.41 -5.73 -17.63
C ALA A 455 -17.11 -5.00 -18.79
N SER A 456 -18.17 -5.58 -19.34
CA SER A 456 -18.91 -4.99 -20.46
C SER A 456 -20.35 -5.53 -20.55
N HIS A 457 -21.18 -4.82 -21.30
CA HIS A 457 -22.52 -5.26 -21.72
C HIS A 457 -22.48 -6.29 -22.84
N ARG A 458 -21.38 -6.31 -23.61
CA ARG A 458 -21.13 -7.29 -24.68
C ARG A 458 -20.04 -8.29 -24.28
N PRO A 459 -19.96 -9.45 -24.96
CA PRO A 459 -18.88 -10.40 -24.72
C PRO A 459 -17.51 -9.74 -24.84
N VAL A 460 -16.66 -10.04 -23.85
CA VAL A 460 -15.25 -9.66 -23.78
C VAL A 460 -14.41 -10.94 -23.73
N SER A 461 -13.31 -10.99 -24.46
CA SER A 461 -12.45 -12.17 -24.59
C SER A 461 -11.22 -12.05 -23.69
N SER A 462 -10.90 -13.12 -22.96
CA SER A 462 -9.66 -13.23 -22.20
C SER A 462 -8.43 -13.24 -23.11
N GLU A 463 -8.54 -13.87 -24.27
CA GLU A 463 -7.48 -13.99 -25.26
C GLU A 463 -7.12 -12.61 -25.82
N GLU A 464 -8.11 -11.76 -26.09
CA GLU A 464 -7.87 -10.39 -26.54
C GLU A 464 -7.11 -9.56 -25.50
N MET A 465 -7.45 -9.72 -24.21
CA MET A 465 -6.78 -8.99 -23.13
C MET A 465 -5.36 -9.53 -22.91
N ALA A 466 -5.17 -10.84 -23.09
CA ALA A 466 -3.85 -11.46 -23.08
C ALA A 466 -2.99 -10.92 -24.22
N GLU A 467 -3.53 -10.82 -25.43
CA GLU A 467 -2.82 -10.24 -26.58
C GLU A 467 -2.39 -8.79 -26.35
N VAL A 468 -3.08 -8.02 -25.50
CA VAL A 468 -2.74 -6.63 -25.15
C VAL A 468 -1.70 -6.54 -24.02
N LEU A 469 -1.63 -7.54 -23.15
CA LEU A 469 -0.84 -7.50 -21.91
C LEU A 469 0.34 -8.48 -21.88
N HIS A 470 0.47 -9.33 -22.90
CA HIS A 470 1.48 -10.38 -22.96
C HIS A 470 2.29 -10.28 -24.25
N SER A 471 3.59 -10.04 -24.11
CA SER A 471 4.49 -9.92 -25.26
C SER A 471 5.13 -11.28 -25.59
N ALA A 472 4.46 -12.04 -26.46
CA ALA A 472 5.00 -13.27 -27.03
C ALA A 472 6.16 -12.99 -28.02
N PRO A 473 7.09 -13.95 -28.26
CA PRO A 473 8.13 -13.80 -29.27
C PRO A 473 7.55 -13.43 -30.64
N ILE A 474 8.02 -12.34 -31.22
CA ILE A 474 7.52 -11.85 -32.51
C ILE A 474 8.19 -12.68 -33.64
N PRO A 475 7.41 -13.27 -34.56
CA PRO A 475 7.98 -13.97 -35.71
C PRO A 475 8.92 -13.09 -36.53
N ALA A 476 10.01 -13.65 -37.05
CA ALA A 476 11.05 -12.88 -37.74
C ALA A 476 10.54 -12.16 -39.02
N ASP A 477 9.51 -12.70 -39.67
CA ASP A 477 8.83 -12.10 -40.82
C ASP A 477 7.94 -10.91 -40.41
N ALA A 478 7.29 -10.99 -39.24
CA ALA A 478 6.55 -9.85 -38.66
C ALA A 478 7.52 -8.77 -38.19
N ALA A 479 8.61 -9.15 -37.50
CA ALA A 479 9.64 -8.22 -37.05
C ALA A 479 10.23 -7.42 -38.22
N ALA A 480 10.52 -8.08 -39.35
CA ALA A 480 11.08 -7.46 -40.55
C ALA A 480 10.19 -6.36 -41.17
N GLN A 481 8.89 -6.33 -40.85
CA GLN A 481 7.93 -5.35 -41.35
C GLN A 481 7.86 -4.08 -40.48
N VAL A 482 8.61 -4.04 -39.37
CA VAL A 482 8.71 -2.88 -38.49
C VAL A 482 9.85 -1.98 -38.97
N VAL A 483 9.53 -0.70 -39.15
CA VAL A 483 10.46 0.34 -39.60
C VAL A 483 10.60 1.40 -38.53
N LEU A 484 11.84 1.82 -38.25
CA LEU A 484 12.16 2.85 -37.27
C LEU A 484 12.89 4.01 -37.95
N SER A 485 12.51 5.24 -37.62
CA SER A 485 13.23 6.45 -38.03
C SER A 485 13.31 7.48 -36.91
N VAL A 486 14.43 8.19 -36.84
CA VAL A 486 14.61 9.28 -35.88
C VAL A 486 14.06 10.58 -36.49
N LEU A 487 13.09 11.22 -35.85
CA LEU A 487 12.50 12.47 -36.33
C LEU A 487 13.27 13.70 -35.84
N ASP A 488 13.74 13.65 -34.60
CA ASP A 488 14.43 14.76 -33.93
C ASP A 488 15.56 14.22 -33.06
N CYS A 489 16.74 14.82 -33.18
CA CYS A 489 17.94 14.42 -32.45
C CYS A 489 18.94 15.59 -32.40
N PRO A 490 19.44 15.97 -31.21
CA PRO A 490 20.48 16.98 -31.08
C PRO A 490 21.76 16.58 -31.83
N SER A 491 22.35 17.51 -32.58
CA SER A 491 23.61 17.28 -33.28
C SER A 491 24.84 17.45 -32.38
N ARG A 492 24.69 18.05 -31.19
CA ARG A 492 25.75 18.24 -30.20
C ARG A 492 25.20 18.12 -28.77
N VAL A 493 25.88 17.36 -27.93
CA VAL A 493 25.49 17.09 -26.53
C VAL A 493 26.71 17.03 -25.62
N SER A 494 26.52 17.27 -24.32
CA SER A 494 27.61 17.14 -23.34
C SER A 494 27.92 15.68 -23.01
N SER A 495 29.18 15.35 -22.75
CA SER A 495 29.59 14.00 -22.34
C SER A 495 28.85 13.53 -21.09
N GLY A 496 28.41 12.27 -21.09
CA GLY A 496 27.62 11.68 -20.01
C GLY A 496 26.22 12.27 -19.79
N SER A 497 25.80 13.29 -20.55
CA SER A 497 24.49 13.91 -20.38
C SER A 497 23.36 13.01 -20.91
N SER A 498 22.16 13.18 -20.33
CA SER A 498 20.94 12.54 -20.82
C SER A 498 20.11 13.53 -21.63
N PHE A 499 19.57 13.10 -22.76
CA PHE A 499 18.73 13.90 -23.66
C PHE A 499 17.66 13.04 -24.34
N GLU A 500 16.58 13.66 -24.80
CA GLU A 500 15.51 12.96 -25.51
C GLU A 500 15.67 13.08 -27.04
N ILE A 501 15.27 12.03 -27.74
CA ILE A 501 15.11 12.00 -29.21
C ILE A 501 13.68 11.61 -29.55
N LYS A 502 13.15 12.11 -30.68
CA LYS A 502 11.85 11.67 -31.20
C LYS A 502 12.07 10.55 -32.20
N VAL A 503 11.40 9.42 -31.99
CA VAL A 503 11.52 8.23 -32.82
C VAL A 503 10.14 7.84 -33.34
N LYS A 504 10.00 7.73 -34.66
CA LYS A 504 8.81 7.17 -35.30
C LYS A 504 9.02 5.68 -35.51
N VAL A 505 8.09 4.88 -35.02
CA VAL A 505 8.04 3.44 -35.28
C VAL A 505 6.79 3.15 -36.10
N VAL A 506 6.97 2.50 -37.24
CA VAL A 506 5.90 2.06 -38.14
C VAL A 506 5.86 0.54 -38.12
N ASN A 507 4.76 -0.03 -37.66
CA ASN A 507 4.54 -1.46 -37.64
C ASN A 507 3.59 -1.85 -38.77
N ASN A 508 4.13 -2.37 -39.87
CA ASN A 508 3.31 -2.81 -41.00
C ASN A 508 2.78 -4.25 -40.82
N SER A 509 3.26 -4.97 -39.80
CA SER A 509 2.81 -6.32 -39.49
C SER A 509 1.43 -6.31 -38.82
N ALA A 510 0.80 -7.47 -38.69
CA ALA A 510 -0.44 -7.63 -37.92
C ALA A 510 -0.20 -7.78 -36.40
N VAL A 511 1.05 -8.04 -35.98
CA VAL A 511 1.40 -8.33 -34.58
C VAL A 511 1.67 -7.03 -33.85
N ALA A 512 1.07 -6.81 -32.68
CA ALA A 512 1.34 -5.63 -31.86
C ALA A 512 2.73 -5.69 -31.21
N LEU A 513 3.39 -4.53 -31.04
CA LEU A 513 4.62 -4.37 -30.29
C LEU A 513 4.30 -3.75 -28.92
N GLN A 514 4.70 -4.42 -27.85
CA GLN A 514 4.34 -4.05 -26.48
C GLN A 514 5.57 -4.14 -25.60
N SER A 515 5.61 -3.35 -24.52
CA SER A 515 6.67 -3.40 -23.51
C SER A 515 6.28 -4.17 -22.25
N HIS A 516 5.33 -5.10 -22.38
CA HIS A 516 4.93 -6.01 -21.29
C HIS A 516 5.81 -7.27 -21.28
N SER A 517 5.82 -7.98 -20.16
CA SER A 517 6.50 -9.27 -20.03
C SER A 517 5.88 -10.37 -20.92
N PRO A 518 6.58 -11.48 -21.18
CA PRO A 518 7.98 -11.79 -20.79
C PRO A 518 9.03 -11.25 -21.75
N HIS A 519 8.68 -10.91 -23.00
CA HIS A 519 9.61 -10.45 -24.02
C HIS A 519 9.26 -9.03 -24.50
N PRO A 520 9.44 -8.01 -23.65
CA PRO A 520 9.07 -6.65 -23.99
C PRO A 520 9.87 -6.13 -25.18
N VAL A 521 9.18 -5.42 -26.07
CA VAL A 521 9.79 -4.62 -27.15
C VAL A 521 10.12 -3.25 -26.61
N ARG A 522 11.35 -2.78 -26.81
CA ARG A 522 11.87 -1.50 -26.33
C ARG A 522 12.67 -0.80 -27.42
N ILE A 523 12.69 0.53 -27.37
CA ILE A 523 13.65 1.33 -28.11
C ILE A 523 14.96 1.34 -27.32
N ALA A 524 16.07 1.10 -28.00
CA ALA A 524 17.42 1.12 -27.47
C ALA A 524 18.35 1.77 -28.50
N TYR A 525 19.65 1.81 -28.22
CA TYR A 525 20.62 2.38 -29.13
C TYR A 525 22.02 1.83 -28.91
N HIS A 526 22.85 1.94 -29.95
CA HIS A 526 24.30 1.78 -29.88
C HIS A 526 24.99 3.12 -30.13
N TRP A 527 26.20 3.28 -29.59
CA TRP A 527 27.10 4.39 -29.90
C TRP A 527 28.38 3.83 -30.51
N THR A 528 28.71 4.30 -31.71
CA THR A 528 29.94 3.90 -32.43
C THR A 528 30.77 5.15 -32.75
N GLU A 529 32.03 5.18 -32.33
CA GLU A 529 32.94 6.29 -32.63
C GLU A 529 33.26 6.32 -34.13
N LEU A 530 33.05 7.46 -34.79
CA LEU A 530 33.15 7.54 -36.26
C LEU A 530 34.58 7.37 -36.78
N ARG A 531 35.58 7.80 -36.02
CA ARG A 531 36.99 7.75 -36.44
C ARG A 531 37.59 6.36 -36.33
N THR A 532 37.30 5.65 -35.25
CA THR A 532 37.89 4.35 -34.93
C THR A 532 37.02 3.18 -35.35
N GLY A 533 35.70 3.40 -35.49
CA GLY A 533 34.71 2.33 -35.64
C GLY A 533 34.44 1.57 -34.34
N GLU A 534 35.01 2.00 -33.22
CA GLU A 534 34.85 1.34 -31.92
C GLU A 534 33.44 1.59 -31.37
N VAL A 535 32.77 0.52 -30.93
CA VAL A 535 31.50 0.62 -30.21
C VAL A 535 31.76 1.12 -28.80
N ALA A 536 31.41 2.38 -28.53
CA ALA A 536 31.52 3.00 -27.22
C ALA A 536 30.42 2.52 -26.26
N VAL A 537 29.22 2.27 -26.78
CA VAL A 537 28.10 1.70 -26.01
C VAL A 537 27.38 0.72 -26.92
N TYR A 538 27.39 -0.55 -26.57
CA TYR A 538 26.56 -1.54 -27.25
C TYR A 538 25.16 -1.59 -26.63
N ASP A 539 25.04 -1.61 -25.30
CA ASP A 539 23.73 -1.81 -24.68
C ASP A 539 23.16 -0.50 -24.10
N GLY A 540 22.56 0.33 -24.97
CA GLY A 540 22.00 1.63 -24.59
C GLY A 540 20.75 1.54 -23.72
N ARG A 541 20.40 2.64 -23.02
CA ARG A 541 19.24 2.71 -22.13
C ARG A 541 17.96 2.33 -22.88
N ARG A 542 17.11 1.53 -22.21
CA ARG A 542 15.79 1.13 -22.74
C ARG A 542 14.75 2.22 -22.57
N THR A 543 13.97 2.43 -23.63
CA THR A 543 12.75 3.24 -23.61
C THR A 543 11.56 2.32 -23.92
N PHE A 544 10.52 2.41 -23.10
CA PHE A 544 9.27 1.67 -23.28
C PHE A 544 8.48 2.21 -24.47
N LEU A 545 7.80 1.32 -25.18
CA LEU A 545 6.72 1.67 -26.08
C LEU A 545 5.50 1.99 -25.22
N SER A 546 5.32 3.27 -24.90
CA SER A 546 4.16 3.81 -24.20
C SER A 546 3.46 4.82 -25.11
N PRO A 547 2.38 4.41 -25.81
CA PRO A 547 1.58 3.23 -25.54
C PRO A 547 2.17 2.01 -26.27
N ALA A 548 1.55 0.84 -26.13
CA ALA A 548 1.82 -0.24 -27.08
C ALA A 548 1.53 0.16 -28.55
N LEU A 549 2.38 -0.28 -29.49
CA LEU A 549 2.18 -0.06 -30.93
C LEU A 549 1.35 -1.20 -31.53
N ARG A 550 0.15 -0.91 -32.03
CA ARG A 550 -0.67 -1.93 -32.69
C ARG A 550 -0.07 -2.40 -34.01
N GLY A 551 -0.57 -3.55 -34.47
CA GLY A 551 -0.37 -3.97 -35.86
C GLY A 551 -0.97 -2.96 -36.83
N ARG A 552 -0.30 -2.76 -37.97
CA ARG A 552 -0.71 -1.84 -39.05
C ARG A 552 -0.88 -0.40 -38.59
N ALA A 553 -0.02 0.05 -37.67
CA ALA A 553 -0.06 1.39 -37.10
C ALA A 553 1.33 2.04 -37.09
N ALA A 554 1.36 3.35 -36.84
CA ALA A 554 2.59 4.08 -36.64
C ALA A 554 2.44 5.00 -35.43
N GLU A 555 3.48 5.09 -34.61
CA GLU A 555 3.50 5.96 -33.44
C GLU A 555 4.84 6.67 -33.29
N THR A 556 4.83 7.80 -32.58
CA THR A 556 6.03 8.55 -32.24
C THR A 556 6.29 8.46 -30.75
N TYR A 557 7.53 8.12 -30.39
CA TYR A 557 7.99 7.94 -29.01
C TYR A 557 9.12 8.92 -28.72
N ASN A 558 9.18 9.41 -27.48
CA ASN A 558 10.35 10.10 -26.97
C ASN A 558 11.27 9.06 -26.31
N ALA A 559 12.47 8.88 -26.86
CA ALA A 559 13.46 7.94 -26.32
C ALA A 559 14.56 8.69 -25.59
N LEU A 560 14.90 8.22 -24.39
CA LEU A 560 15.91 8.82 -23.54
C LEU A 560 17.27 8.20 -23.84
N VAL A 561 18.22 9.03 -24.26
CA VAL A 561 19.57 8.65 -24.66
C VAL A 561 20.58 9.25 -23.69
N VAL A 562 21.56 8.43 -23.29
CA VAL A 562 22.73 8.87 -22.50
C VAL A 562 23.93 8.92 -23.44
N ALA A 563 24.59 10.09 -23.49
CA ALA A 563 25.79 10.30 -24.28
C ALA A 563 27.00 9.54 -23.69
N PRO A 564 27.96 9.08 -24.51
CA PRO A 564 29.23 8.55 -24.03
C PRO A 564 29.94 9.52 -23.07
N SER A 565 30.70 8.97 -22.12
CA SER A 565 31.49 9.77 -21.16
C SER A 565 32.72 10.43 -21.78
N ARG A 566 33.14 9.97 -22.97
CA ARG A 566 34.26 10.50 -23.73
C ARG A 566 33.80 11.43 -24.85
N GLN A 567 34.56 12.50 -25.08
CA GLN A 567 34.31 13.44 -26.18
C GLN A 567 34.70 12.82 -27.52
N GLY A 568 34.04 13.26 -28.60
CA GLY A 568 34.31 12.82 -29.96
C GLY A 568 33.09 12.85 -30.86
N ASP A 569 33.30 12.43 -32.11
CA ASP A 569 32.24 12.31 -33.10
C ASP A 569 31.70 10.88 -33.11
N PHE A 570 30.42 10.74 -32.78
CA PHE A 570 29.79 9.44 -32.65
C PHE A 570 28.61 9.27 -33.61
N ARG A 571 28.37 8.02 -33.99
CA ARG A 571 27.12 7.57 -34.59
C ARG A 571 26.23 7.03 -33.48
N LEU A 572 25.06 7.65 -33.32
CA LEU A 572 23.97 7.11 -32.54
C LEU A 572 23.13 6.21 -33.45
N GLU A 573 23.08 4.93 -33.13
CA GLU A 573 22.40 3.89 -33.90
C GLU A 573 21.16 3.44 -33.13
N VAL A 574 19.99 4.03 -33.44
CA VAL A 574 18.75 3.73 -32.71
C VAL A 574 18.15 2.43 -33.23
N ARG A 575 17.77 1.52 -32.33
CA ARG A 575 17.25 0.19 -32.67
C ARG A 575 16.01 -0.13 -31.83
N LEU A 576 15.23 -1.11 -32.28
CA LEU A 576 14.30 -1.83 -31.41
C LEU A 576 14.95 -3.14 -30.97
N VAL A 577 14.63 -3.55 -29.75
CA VAL A 577 14.99 -4.85 -29.20
C VAL A 577 13.75 -5.50 -28.61
N GLN A 578 13.55 -6.79 -28.88
CA GLN A 578 12.65 -7.65 -28.12
C GLN A 578 13.51 -8.44 -27.14
N GLU A 579 13.36 -8.14 -25.85
CA GLU A 579 14.25 -8.69 -24.80
C GLU A 579 14.22 -10.22 -24.76
N GLY A 580 15.41 -10.83 -24.76
CA GLY A 580 15.59 -12.28 -24.77
C GLY A 580 15.19 -12.97 -26.07
N VAL A 581 14.84 -12.22 -27.13
CA VAL A 581 14.40 -12.79 -28.42
C VAL A 581 15.30 -12.32 -29.56
N GLN A 582 15.26 -11.02 -29.93
CA GLN A 582 15.95 -10.51 -31.12
C GLN A 582 16.10 -8.98 -31.12
N TRP A 583 17.07 -8.47 -31.88
CA TRP A 583 17.16 -7.07 -32.29
C TRP A 583 16.54 -6.86 -33.68
N PHE A 584 15.98 -5.69 -33.92
CA PHE A 584 15.37 -5.32 -35.20
C PHE A 584 16.40 -4.57 -36.06
N GLU A 585 17.30 -5.31 -36.69
CA GLU A 585 18.53 -4.74 -37.31
C GLU A 585 18.61 -4.87 -38.84
N ARG A 586 17.56 -5.33 -39.53
CA ARG A 586 17.65 -5.45 -41.00
C ARG A 586 17.73 -4.06 -41.62
N ARG A 587 18.62 -3.89 -42.61
CA ARG A 587 18.88 -2.59 -43.26
C ARG A 587 17.61 -1.85 -43.72
N GLU A 588 16.63 -2.58 -44.24
CA GLU A 588 15.35 -2.04 -44.72
C GLU A 588 14.50 -1.40 -43.60
N GLN A 589 14.74 -1.79 -42.34
CA GLN A 589 14.05 -1.30 -41.15
C GLN A 589 14.63 0.00 -40.60
N LEU A 590 15.87 0.32 -40.97
CA LEU A 590 16.69 1.35 -40.31
C LEU A 590 16.91 2.60 -41.16
N ALA A 591 16.10 2.79 -42.22
CA ALA A 591 16.18 3.97 -43.08
C ALA A 591 15.94 5.26 -42.26
N GLY A 592 17.03 5.96 -41.92
CA GLY A 592 16.99 7.17 -41.10
C GLY A 592 16.99 6.91 -39.58
N ALA A 593 17.39 5.73 -39.11
CA ALA A 593 17.52 5.40 -37.69
C ALA A 593 18.84 5.88 -37.06
N ASP A 594 19.87 6.18 -37.88
CA ASP A 594 21.19 6.56 -37.39
C ASP A 594 21.40 8.09 -37.44
N ARG A 595 22.08 8.66 -36.45
CA ARG A 595 22.42 10.09 -36.41
C ARG A 595 23.88 10.30 -36.03
N THR A 596 24.52 11.28 -36.66
CA THR A 596 25.84 11.75 -36.23
C THR A 596 25.65 12.79 -35.13
N VAL A 597 26.29 12.58 -33.97
CA VAL A 597 26.23 13.48 -32.82
C VAL A 597 27.63 13.76 -32.32
N VAL A 598 27.93 15.04 -32.10
CA VAL A 598 29.18 15.50 -31.51
C VAL A 598 29.04 15.52 -29.99
N VAL A 599 29.88 14.77 -29.28
CA VAL A 599 29.91 14.74 -27.82
C VAL A 599 31.03 15.66 -27.34
N VAL A 600 30.67 16.69 -26.58
CA VAL A 600 31.58 17.76 -26.10
C VAL A 600 31.76 17.79 -24.59
#